data_AF-A0A1V6BTY0-F1
#
_entry.id   AF-A0A1V6BTY0-F1
#
_cell.length_a   1.000
_cell.length_b   1.000
_cell.length_c   1.000
_cell.angle_alpha   90.00
_cell.angle_beta   90.00
_cell.angle_gamma   90.00
#
_symmetry.space_group_name_H-M   'P 1'
#
loop_
_entity.id
_entity.type
_entity.pdbx_description
1 polymer ?
#
loop_
_entity_poly.entity_id
_entity_poly.type
_entity_poly.pdbx_seq_one_letter_code
_entity_poly.pdbx_strand_id
1 'polypeptide(L)'
;MSIPDIRLVYMNLVTALLVLIAGILCLFTPQCHIVLLAILFIVGGEAAFVTWGMDRVHHPEARTRPLKFLLYIGLLAMILALIILFLRPYLELFAVQLTAMLLVMAYNMQLILAIKIYRAIKSRSSMVLIVISAVLLAATLPFLIYPPFTPEIRSTWMAVLSFLCLATVLVCFGLARKSVLQSVR
;
A
#
# COMPACT_ATOMS: atom_id res chain seq x y z
N MET A 1 20.08 0.28 -19.20
CA MET A 1 19.68 0.81 -17.87
C MET A 1 18.15 0.84 -17.80
N SER A 2 17.50 0.09 -16.91
CA SER A 2 16.03 0.18 -16.78
C SER A 2 15.69 1.37 -15.89
N ILE A 3 15.16 2.43 -16.48
CA ILE A 3 14.53 3.55 -15.75
C ILE A 3 13.50 2.96 -14.78
N PRO A 4 13.40 3.44 -13.52
CA PRO A 4 12.35 2.99 -12.62
C PRO A 4 10.99 3.24 -13.28
N ASP A 5 10.25 2.15 -13.48
CA ASP A 5 8.97 2.16 -14.17
C ASP A 5 8.02 3.11 -13.43
N ILE A 6 7.63 4.20 -14.09
CA ILE A 6 6.93 5.30 -13.42
C ILE A 6 5.59 4.84 -12.83
N ARG A 7 4.99 3.82 -13.45
CA ARG A 7 3.78 3.14 -12.98
C ARG A 7 3.98 2.54 -11.59
N LEU A 8 5.14 1.91 -11.34
CA LEU A 8 5.48 1.32 -10.05
C LEU A 8 5.65 2.38 -8.97
N VAL A 9 6.18 3.56 -9.33
CA VAL A 9 6.35 4.70 -8.41
C VAL A 9 4.98 5.24 -7.96
N TYR A 10 4.05 5.41 -8.91
CA TYR A 10 2.68 5.84 -8.60
C TYR A 10 1.89 4.78 -7.82
N MET A 11 2.01 3.50 -8.19
CA MET A 11 1.38 2.42 -7.43
C MET A 11 1.88 2.38 -5.99
N ASN A 12 3.20 2.53 -5.76
CA ASN A 12 3.75 2.57 -4.41
C ASN A 12 3.20 3.75 -3.58
N LEU A 13 2.98 4.91 -4.21
CA LEU A 13 2.39 6.08 -3.56
C LEU A 13 0.91 5.85 -3.17
N VAL A 14 0.12 5.25 -4.07
CA VAL A 14 -1.29 4.89 -3.79
C VAL A 14 -1.37 3.87 -2.66
N THR A 15 -0.52 2.84 -2.67
CA THR A 15 -0.44 1.85 -1.59
C THR A 15 -0.06 2.50 -0.26
N ALA A 16 0.87 3.47 -0.25
CA ALA A 16 1.25 4.20 0.97
C ALA A 16 0.11 5.06 1.54
N LEU A 17 -0.71 5.67 0.67
CA LEU A 17 -1.90 6.41 1.07
C LEU A 17 -2.97 5.49 1.66
N LEU A 18 -3.19 4.30 1.06
CA LEU A 18 -4.07 3.27 1.60
C LEU A 18 -3.60 2.79 2.99
N VAL A 19 -2.29 2.55 3.15
CA VAL A 19 -1.68 2.22 4.43
C VAL A 19 -1.89 3.33 5.46
N LEU A 20 -1.69 4.59 5.08
CA LEU A 20 -1.91 5.73 5.98
C LEU A 20 -3.36 5.78 6.47
N ILE A 21 -4.32 5.66 5.55
CA ILE A 21 -5.74 5.62 5.88
C ILE A 21 -6.03 4.47 6.85
N ALA A 22 -5.55 3.26 6.54
CA ALA A 22 -5.72 2.09 7.39
C ALA A 22 -5.11 2.27 8.79
N GLY A 23 -3.92 2.85 8.89
CA GLY A 23 -3.25 3.16 10.16
C GLY A 23 -3.98 4.22 11.00
N ILE A 24 -4.53 5.26 10.37
CA ILE A 24 -5.37 6.26 11.04
C ILE A 24 -6.62 5.59 11.60
N LEU A 25 -7.23 4.68 10.85
CA LEU A 25 -8.44 3.98 11.27
C LEU A 25 -8.21 3.00 12.41
N CYS A 26 -7.00 2.46 12.56
CA CYS A 26 -6.62 1.70 13.77
C CYS A 26 -6.68 2.55 15.05
N LEU A 27 -6.53 3.89 14.97
CA LEU A 27 -6.62 4.79 16.13
C LEU A 27 -8.06 5.15 16.51
N PHE A 28 -9.04 4.85 15.64
CA PHE A 28 -10.44 5.13 15.88
C PHE A 28 -11.17 3.89 16.42
N THR A 29 -12.27 4.13 17.13
CA THR A 29 -13.08 3.06 17.72
C THR A 29 -13.60 2.09 16.64
N PRO A 30 -13.89 0.82 16.99
CA PRO A 30 -14.40 -0.22 16.09
C PRO A 30 -15.65 0.20 15.29
N GLN A 31 -16.40 1.18 15.80
CA GLN A 31 -17.56 1.77 15.11
C GLN A 31 -17.18 2.54 13.84
N CYS A 32 -15.98 3.12 13.76
CA CYS A 32 -15.44 3.81 12.59
C CYS A 32 -14.89 2.86 11.51
N HIS A 33 -14.82 1.54 11.76
CA HIS A 33 -14.32 0.59 10.76
C HIS A 33 -15.28 0.42 9.56
N ILE A 34 -16.54 0.83 9.71
CA ILE A 34 -17.49 0.99 8.60
C ILE A 34 -16.99 2.09 7.63
N VAL A 35 -16.36 3.14 8.16
CA VAL A 35 -15.74 4.20 7.36
C VAL A 35 -14.47 3.68 6.67
N LEU A 36 -13.68 2.79 7.32
CA LEU A 36 -12.57 2.08 6.68
C LEU A 36 -13.05 1.25 5.50
N LEU A 37 -14.14 0.51 5.67
CA LEU A 37 -14.76 -0.27 4.61
C LEU A 37 -15.18 0.60 3.43
N ALA A 38 -15.83 1.74 3.72
CA ALA A 38 -16.27 2.70 2.71
C ALA A 38 -15.07 3.32 1.96
N ILE A 39 -14.01 3.71 2.67
CA ILE A 39 -12.83 4.30 2.04
C ILE A 39 -12.05 3.25 1.23
N LEU A 40 -11.89 2.02 1.72
CA LEU A 40 -11.28 0.93 0.96
C LEU A 40 -12.06 0.62 -0.32
N PHE A 41 -13.38 0.70 -0.26
CA PHE A 41 -14.25 0.51 -1.42
C PHE A 41 -14.10 1.64 -2.44
N ILE A 42 -14.04 2.89 -1.98
CA ILE A 42 -13.85 4.07 -2.83
C ILE A 42 -12.46 4.04 -3.48
N VAL A 43 -11.40 3.93 -2.68
CA VAL A 43 -10.01 3.97 -3.18
C VAL A 43 -9.66 2.73 -3.99
N GLY A 44 -10.12 1.55 -3.57
CA GLY A 44 -9.97 0.32 -4.34
C GLY A 44 -10.74 0.37 -5.67
N GLY A 45 -11.95 0.94 -5.65
CA GLY A 45 -12.73 1.22 -6.85
C GLY A 45 -12.02 2.17 -7.81
N GLU A 46 -11.46 3.27 -7.30
CA GLU A 46 -10.69 4.22 -8.10
C GLU A 46 -9.41 3.60 -8.66
N ALA A 47 -8.68 2.82 -7.87
CA ALA A 47 -7.47 2.12 -8.34
C ALA A 47 -7.80 1.12 -9.47
N ALA A 48 -8.92 0.41 -9.36
CA ALA A 48 -9.43 -0.48 -10.42
C ALA A 48 -9.83 0.31 -11.68
N PHE A 49 -10.44 1.48 -11.51
CA PHE A 49 -10.78 2.38 -12.63
C PHE A 49 -9.56 2.99 -13.31
N VAL A 50 -8.55 3.40 -12.56
CA VAL A 50 -7.29 3.96 -13.10
C VAL A 50 -6.50 2.90 -13.83
N THR A 51 -6.38 1.69 -13.27
CA THR A 51 -5.71 0.57 -13.94
C THR A 51 -6.45 0.16 -15.22
N TRP A 52 -7.78 0.12 -15.19
CA TRP A 52 -8.59 -0.08 -16.39
C TRP A 52 -8.38 1.02 -17.45
N GLY A 53 -8.36 2.29 -17.04
CA GLY A 53 -8.12 3.42 -17.93
C GLY A 53 -6.74 3.39 -18.58
N MET A 54 -5.71 3.03 -17.82
CA MET A 54 -4.33 2.91 -18.33
C MET A 54 -4.16 1.73 -19.29
N ASP A 55 -4.82 0.60 -19.02
CA ASP A 55 -4.80 -0.60 -19.88
C ASP A 55 -5.46 -0.33 -21.23
N ARG A 56 -6.58 0.41 -21.23
CA ARG A 56 -7.27 0.84 -22.46
C ARG A 56 -6.45 1.74 -23.38
N VAL A 57 -5.56 2.56 -22.81
CA VAL A 57 -4.70 3.47 -23.57
C VAL A 57 -3.52 2.72 -24.21
N HIS A 58 -3.04 1.64 -23.59
CA HIS A 58 -1.84 0.92 -24.06
C HIS A 58 -2.14 -0.33 -24.89
N HIS A 59 -3.32 -0.95 -24.74
CA HIS A 59 -3.71 -2.16 -25.46
C HIS A 59 -5.14 -2.04 -26.05
N PRO A 60 -5.31 -1.37 -27.21
CA PRO A 60 -6.62 -1.20 -27.84
C PRO A 60 -7.28 -2.53 -28.28
N GLU A 61 -6.52 -3.62 -28.34
CA GLU A 61 -6.95 -4.97 -28.73
C GLU A 61 -7.60 -5.77 -27.59
N ALA A 62 -7.44 -5.35 -26.32
CA ALA A 62 -8.02 -6.02 -25.14
C ALA A 62 -9.54 -5.80 -24.96
N ARG A 63 -10.26 -5.48 -26.04
CA ARG A 63 -11.67 -5.06 -26.05
C ARG A 63 -12.67 -6.08 -25.49
N THR A 64 -12.33 -7.37 -25.43
CA THR A 64 -13.35 -8.42 -25.34
C THR A 64 -13.72 -8.91 -23.94
N ARG A 65 -12.97 -8.61 -22.86
CA ARG A 65 -13.31 -9.08 -21.50
C ARG A 65 -13.11 -8.11 -20.30
N PRO A 66 -13.07 -6.78 -20.45
CA PRO A 66 -12.76 -5.88 -19.33
C PRO A 66 -13.86 -5.85 -18.25
N LEU A 67 -15.14 -5.98 -18.65
CA LEU A 67 -16.27 -5.88 -17.72
C LEU A 67 -16.31 -7.04 -16.71
N LYS A 68 -15.93 -8.25 -17.15
CA LYS A 68 -15.90 -9.43 -16.28
C LYS A 68 -14.86 -9.28 -15.18
N PHE A 69 -13.67 -8.76 -15.51
CA PHE A 69 -12.60 -8.56 -14.54
C PHE A 69 -12.99 -7.50 -13.49
N LEU A 70 -13.58 -6.38 -13.92
CA LEU A 70 -14.08 -5.35 -13.01
C LEU A 70 -15.21 -5.89 -12.10
N LEU A 71 -16.10 -6.70 -12.67
CA LEU A 71 -17.21 -7.32 -11.96
C LEU A 71 -16.71 -8.34 -10.93
N TYR A 72 -15.69 -9.14 -11.24
CA TYR A 72 -15.04 -10.03 -10.27
C TYR A 72 -14.38 -9.27 -9.12
N ILE A 73 -13.66 -8.17 -9.40
CA ILE A 73 -13.06 -7.33 -8.36
C ILE A 73 -14.14 -6.72 -7.45
N GLY A 74 -15.22 -6.20 -8.05
CA GLY A 74 -16.35 -5.65 -7.31
C GLY A 74 -17.07 -6.70 -6.45
N LEU A 75 -17.29 -7.91 -6.97
CA LEU A 75 -17.91 -9.01 -6.23
C LEU A 75 -17.01 -9.50 -5.10
N LEU A 76 -15.69 -9.58 -5.33
CA LEU A 76 -14.71 -9.95 -4.31
C LEU A 76 -14.69 -8.90 -3.18
N ALA A 77 -14.71 -7.61 -3.53
CA ALA A 77 -14.77 -6.52 -2.56
C ALA A 77 -16.07 -6.55 -1.74
N MET A 78 -17.20 -6.87 -2.37
CA MET A 78 -18.49 -7.00 -1.70
C MET A 78 -18.55 -8.22 -0.76
N ILE A 79 -18.00 -9.36 -1.17
CA ILE A 79 -17.88 -10.56 -0.32
C ILE A 79 -16.96 -10.26 0.87
N LEU A 80 -15.83 -9.59 0.64
CA LEU A 80 -14.91 -9.19 1.70
C LEU A 80 -15.59 -8.21 2.68
N ALA A 81 -16.37 -7.26 2.17
CA ALA A 81 -17.16 -6.35 2.98
C ALA A 81 -18.20 -7.08 3.85
N LEU A 82 -18.89 -8.07 3.31
CA LEU A 82 -19.82 -8.94 4.04
C LEU A 82 -19.11 -9.74 5.14
N ILE A 83 -17.96 -10.34 4.86
CA ILE A 83 -17.15 -11.07 5.85
C ILE A 83 -16.73 -10.14 6.99
N ILE A 84 -16.30 -8.92 6.67
CA ILE A 84 -15.92 -7.89 7.65
C ILE A 84 -17.12 -7.50 8.53
N LEU A 85 -18.32 -7.44 7.96
CA LEU A 85 -19.55 -7.10 8.68
C LEU A 85 -19.98 -8.21 9.67
N PHE A 86 -19.81 -9.47 9.30
CA PHE A 86 -20.12 -10.63 10.15
C PHE A 86 -19.09 -10.85 11.27
N LEU A 87 -17.81 -10.50 11.05
CA LEU A 87 -16.74 -10.62 12.06
C LEU A 87 -16.58 -9.37 12.95
N ARG A 88 -17.65 -8.56 13.08
CA ARG A 88 -17.65 -7.31 13.85
C ARG A 88 -16.98 -7.37 15.25
N PRO A 89 -17.17 -8.40 16.08
CA PRO A 89 -16.50 -8.47 17.39
C PRO A 89 -15.00 -8.81 17.33
N TYR A 90 -14.49 -9.30 16.20
CA TYR A 90 -13.07 -9.58 15.95
C TYR A 90 -12.39 -8.52 15.06
N LEU A 91 -13.11 -7.44 14.73
CA LEU A 91 -12.68 -6.39 13.80
C LEU A 91 -11.37 -5.71 14.19
N GLU A 92 -11.13 -5.47 15.48
CA GLU A 92 -9.90 -4.78 15.91
C GLU A 92 -8.65 -5.61 15.59
N LEU A 93 -8.72 -6.92 15.81
CA LEU A 93 -7.61 -7.84 15.55
C LEU A 93 -7.43 -8.03 14.03
N PHE A 94 -8.54 -8.09 13.29
CA PHE A 94 -8.54 -8.13 11.83
C PHE A 94 -8.03 -6.83 11.20
N ALA A 95 -8.38 -5.66 11.74
CA ALA A 95 -7.91 -4.37 11.26
C ALA A 95 -6.40 -4.24 11.42
N VAL A 96 -5.86 -4.64 12.58
CA VAL A 96 -4.41 -4.70 12.79
C VAL A 96 -3.75 -5.65 11.80
N GLN A 97 -4.28 -6.85 11.58
CA GLN A 97 -3.72 -7.82 10.64
C GLN A 97 -3.81 -7.37 9.18
N LEU A 98 -4.91 -6.72 8.79
CA LEU A 98 -5.15 -6.22 7.43
C LEU A 98 -4.26 -5.01 7.14
N THR A 99 -4.12 -4.08 8.10
CA THR A 99 -3.14 -2.99 8.04
C THR A 99 -1.71 -3.53 8.00
N ALA A 100 -1.41 -4.61 8.73
CA ALA A 100 -0.09 -5.27 8.68
C ALA A 100 0.18 -5.90 7.31
N MET A 101 -0.81 -6.58 6.70
CA MET A 101 -0.69 -7.08 5.32
C MET A 101 -0.43 -5.96 4.32
N LEU A 102 -1.19 -4.86 4.41
CA LEU A 102 -1.01 -3.67 3.58
C LEU A 102 0.40 -3.08 3.73
N LEU A 103 0.89 -2.96 4.97
CA LEU A 103 2.25 -2.49 5.25
C LEU A 103 3.31 -3.41 4.66
N VAL A 104 3.17 -4.73 4.79
CA VAL A 104 4.10 -5.70 4.19
C VAL A 104 4.12 -5.58 2.68
N MET A 105 2.96 -5.44 2.02
CA MET A 105 2.92 -5.18 0.57
C MET A 105 3.60 -3.87 0.20
N ALA A 106 3.31 -2.78 0.92
CA ALA A 106 3.89 -1.47 0.68
C ALA A 106 5.41 -1.48 0.83
N TYR A 107 5.93 -2.04 1.93
CA TYR A 107 7.37 -2.12 2.17
C TYR A 107 8.08 -3.03 1.16
N ASN A 108 7.46 -4.12 0.70
CA ASN A 108 8.04 -4.93 -0.37
C ASN A 108 8.13 -4.16 -1.69
N MET A 109 7.06 -3.47 -2.10
CA MET A 109 7.09 -2.61 -3.29
C MET A 109 8.15 -1.53 -3.18
N GLN A 110 8.23 -0.88 -2.01
CA GLN A 110 9.21 0.14 -1.72
C GLN A 110 10.65 -0.39 -1.72
N LEU A 111 10.90 -1.61 -1.21
CA LEU A 111 12.22 -2.23 -1.23
C LEU A 111 12.69 -2.47 -2.67
N ILE A 112 11.81 -3.03 -3.50
CA ILE A 112 12.07 -3.26 -4.93
C ILE A 112 12.41 -1.94 -5.62
N LEU A 113 11.64 -0.89 -5.32
CA LEU A 113 11.80 0.42 -5.93
C LEU A 113 13.10 1.11 -5.47
N ALA A 114 13.41 1.06 -4.18
CA ALA A 114 14.64 1.58 -3.60
C ALA A 114 15.89 0.87 -4.16
N ILE A 115 15.85 -0.45 -4.36
CA ILE A 115 16.92 -1.23 -4.99
C ILE A 115 17.11 -0.79 -6.45
N LYS A 116 16.02 -0.62 -7.21
CA LYS A 116 16.10 -0.13 -8.60
C LYS A 116 16.74 1.26 -8.68
N ILE A 117 16.33 2.19 -7.80
CA ILE A 117 16.92 3.53 -7.70
C ILE A 117 18.40 3.46 -7.31
N TYR A 118 18.76 2.64 -6.33
CA TYR A 118 20.16 2.47 -5.91
C TYR A 118 21.03 1.93 -7.04
N ARG A 119 20.54 0.96 -7.83
CA ARG A 119 21.26 0.46 -9.00
C ARG A 119 21.47 1.53 -10.07
N ALA A 120 20.54 2.49 -10.20
CA ALA A 120 20.62 3.56 -11.19
C ALA A 120 21.57 4.70 -10.76
N ILE A 121 21.47 5.17 -9.51
CA ILE A 121 22.18 6.39 -9.05
C ILE A 121 23.39 6.06 -8.14
N LYS A 122 23.40 4.89 -7.50
CA LYS A 122 24.37 4.49 -6.45
C LYS A 122 24.51 5.51 -5.32
N SER A 123 23.41 6.20 -4.97
CA SER A 123 23.42 7.22 -3.92
C SER A 123 23.39 6.62 -2.52
N ARG A 124 24.10 7.25 -1.56
CA ARG A 124 24.06 6.87 -0.14
C ARG A 124 22.65 6.99 0.45
N SER A 125 21.87 7.98 0.02
CA SER A 125 20.48 8.14 0.44
C SER A 125 19.59 6.98 0.00
N SER A 126 19.79 6.45 -1.20
CA SER A 126 19.05 5.26 -1.68
C SER A 126 19.42 4.01 -0.88
N MET A 127 20.69 3.86 -0.48
CA MET A 127 21.13 2.76 0.37
C MET A 127 20.50 2.83 1.77
N VAL A 128 20.49 4.01 2.39
CA VAL A 128 19.82 4.25 3.68
C VAL A 128 18.33 3.93 3.60
N LEU A 129 17.67 4.30 2.50
CA LEU A 129 16.26 4.01 2.28
C LEU A 129 15.96 2.50 2.24
N ILE A 130 16.84 1.70 1.62
CA ILE A 130 16.72 0.23 1.60
C ILE A 130 16.80 -0.33 3.02
N VAL A 131 17.80 0.11 3.81
CA VAL A 131 18.00 -0.36 5.18
C VAL A 131 16.79 -0.01 6.06
N ILE A 132 16.32 1.23 6.01
CA ILE A 132 15.14 1.66 6.77
C ILE A 132 13.90 0.84 6.37
N SER A 133 13.67 0.66 5.07
CA SER A 133 12.51 -0.11 4.59
C SER A 133 12.57 -1.58 5.03
N ALA A 134 13.77 -2.19 5.04
CA ALA A 134 13.97 -3.55 5.51
C ALA A 134 13.72 -3.69 7.02
N VAL A 135 14.19 -2.73 7.82
CA VAL A 135 13.95 -2.71 9.28
C VAL A 135 12.46 -2.55 9.59
N LEU A 136 11.77 -1.65 8.88
CA LEU A 136 10.34 -1.44 9.06
C LEU A 136 9.50 -2.66 8.62
N LEU A 137 9.93 -3.37 7.56
CA LEU A 137 9.35 -4.64 7.14
C LEU A 137 9.51 -5.72 8.24
N ALA A 138 10.72 -5.83 8.80
CA ALA A 138 10.96 -6.77 9.90
C ALA A 138 10.12 -6.45 11.14
N ALA A 139 9.94 -5.16 11.46
CA ALA A 139 9.10 -4.70 12.56
C ALA A 139 7.60 -4.97 12.35
N THR A 140 7.14 -5.07 11.10
CA THR A 140 5.72 -5.34 10.78
C THR A 140 5.36 -6.83 10.76
N LEU A 141 6.33 -7.73 10.53
CA LEU A 141 6.08 -9.18 10.48
C LEU A 141 5.46 -9.78 11.75
N PRO A 142 5.86 -9.41 12.98
CA PRO A 142 5.25 -9.94 14.20
C PRO A 142 3.74 -9.67 14.28
N PHE A 143 3.28 -8.51 13.80
CA PHE A 143 1.87 -8.12 13.79
C PHE A 143 1.00 -8.98 12.87
N LEU A 144 1.62 -9.70 11.92
CA LEU A 144 0.93 -10.60 10.99
C LEU A 144 0.70 -11.99 11.59
N ILE A 145 1.64 -12.50 12.39
CA ILE A 145 1.62 -13.87 12.93
C ILE A 145 0.94 -13.88 14.30
N TYR A 146 1.39 -13.03 15.21
CA TYR A 146 0.83 -12.89 16.54
C TYR A 146 1.10 -11.47 17.04
N PRO A 147 0.10 -10.58 17.02
CA PRO A 147 0.34 -9.18 17.35
C PRO A 147 0.86 -9.06 18.79
N PRO A 148 2.11 -8.58 18.98
CA PRO A 148 2.64 -8.38 20.31
C PRO A 148 1.88 -7.25 21.02
N PHE A 149 1.98 -7.14 22.35
CA PHE A 149 1.37 -6.06 23.16
C PHE A 149 -0.14 -6.16 23.42
N THR A 150 -0.67 -5.23 24.21
CA THR A 150 -2.11 -5.07 24.47
C THR A 150 -2.83 -4.40 23.28
N PRO A 151 -4.16 -4.53 23.15
CA PRO A 151 -4.93 -4.00 22.01
C PRO A 151 -4.66 -2.51 21.70
N GLU A 152 -4.61 -1.66 22.72
CA GLU A 152 -4.37 -0.21 22.59
C GLU A 152 -2.95 0.12 22.13
N ILE A 153 -1.96 -0.66 22.58
CA ILE A 153 -0.56 -0.47 22.20
C ILE A 153 -0.36 -0.95 20.75
N ARG A 154 -1.03 -2.02 20.34
CA ARG A 154 -1.00 -2.54 18.97
C ARG A 154 -1.48 -1.51 17.96
N SER A 155 -2.67 -0.93 18.17
CA SER A 155 -3.23 0.06 17.25
C SER A 155 -2.32 1.29 17.11
N THR A 156 -1.76 1.75 18.22
CA THR A 156 -0.82 2.88 18.24
C THR A 156 0.44 2.57 17.43
N TRP A 157 1.06 1.40 17.62
CA TRP A 157 2.23 0.99 16.84
C TRP A 157 1.93 0.83 15.35
N MET A 158 0.77 0.28 14.99
CA MET A 158 0.34 0.16 13.60
C MET A 158 0.17 1.52 12.93
N ALA A 159 -0.37 2.51 13.64
CA ALA A 159 -0.47 3.87 13.14
C ALA A 159 0.92 4.48 12.91
N VAL A 160 1.83 4.35 13.88
CA VAL A 160 3.22 4.84 13.77
C VAL A 160 3.92 4.21 12.55
N LEU A 161 3.81 2.89 12.38
CA LEU A 161 4.38 2.18 11.24
C LEU A 161 3.77 2.64 9.91
N SER A 162 2.49 3.01 9.89
CA SER A 162 1.80 3.55 8.72
C SER A 162 2.27 4.96 8.34
N PHE A 163 2.49 5.83 9.33
CA PHE A 163 3.09 7.15 9.10
C PHE A 163 4.54 7.05 8.60
N LEU A 164 5.33 6.13 9.17
CA LEU A 164 6.70 5.87 8.73
C LEU A 164 6.74 5.31 7.30
N CYS A 165 5.79 4.44 6.93
CA CYS A 165 5.63 3.97 5.56
C CYS A 165 5.42 5.14 4.60
N LEU A 166 4.44 6.03 4.87
CA LEU A 166 4.19 7.19 4.02
C LEU A 166 5.42 8.08 3.88
N ALA A 167 6.08 8.42 4.99
CA ALA A 167 7.25 9.29 4.99
C ALA A 167 8.37 8.72 4.12
N THR A 168 8.64 7.42 4.25
CA THR A 168 9.70 6.76 3.48
C THR A 168 9.34 6.62 2.00
N VAL A 169 8.07 6.38 1.66
CA VAL A 169 7.59 6.36 0.26
C VAL A 169 7.70 7.75 -0.38
N LEU A 170 7.37 8.83 0.33
CA LEU A 170 7.53 10.20 -0.17
C LEU A 170 9.00 10.55 -0.44
N VAL A 171 9.92 10.12 0.43
CA VAL A 171 11.37 10.26 0.18
C VAL A 171 11.79 9.46 -1.06
N CYS A 172 11.29 8.24 -1.21
CA CYS A 172 11.53 7.40 -2.38
C CYS A 172 11.05 8.09 -3.67
N PHE A 173 9.84 8.66 -3.63
CA PHE A 173 9.24 9.40 -4.74
C PHE A 173 10.09 10.62 -5.14
N GLY A 174 10.56 11.39 -4.16
CA GLY A 174 11.46 12.52 -4.40
C GLY A 174 12.78 12.11 -5.07
N LEU A 175 13.36 10.99 -4.64
CA LEU A 175 14.57 10.43 -5.25
C LEU A 175 14.33 9.90 -6.67
N ALA A 176 13.21 9.20 -6.90
CA ALA A 176 12.81 8.71 -8.22
C ALA A 176 12.59 9.87 -9.20
N ARG A 177 11.94 10.95 -8.76
CA ARG A 177 11.73 12.13 -9.60
C ARG A 177 13.05 12.80 -9.99
N LYS A 178 13.99 12.93 -9.04
CA LYS A 178 15.34 13.43 -9.33
C LYS A 178 16.08 12.56 -10.34
N SER A 179 15.95 11.24 -10.26
CA SER A 179 16.65 10.32 -11.18
C SER A 179 16.13 10.41 -12.61
N VAL A 180 14.81 10.56 -12.79
CA VAL A 180 14.19 10.75 -14.11
C VAL A 180 14.57 12.12 -14.69
N LEU A 181 14.62 13.18 -13.88
CA LEU A 181 15.03 14.50 -14.34
C LEU A 181 16.52 14.56 -14.74
N GLN A 182 17.38 13.78 -14.07
CA GLN A 182 18.81 13.71 -14.40
C GLN A 182 19.10 12.87 -15.65
N SER A 183 18.28 11.88 -16.01
CA SER A 183 18.51 11.09 -17.23
C SER A 183 18.10 11.80 -18.53
N VAL A 184 17.46 12.97 -18.44
CA VAL A 184 17.02 13.80 -19.58
C VAL A 184 18.02 14.91 -19.89
N ARG A 185 19.03 15.12 -19.03
CA ARG A 185 20.19 16.01 -19.29
C ARG A 185 21.40 15.19 -19.69
#